data_AF-A0A2V9BML6-F1
#
_entry.id   AF-A0A2V9BML6-F1
#
_cell.length_a   1.000
_cell.length_b   1.000
_cell.length_c   1.000
_cell.angle_alpha   90.00
_cell.angle_beta   90.00
_cell.angle_gamma   90.00
#
_symmetry.space_group_name_H-M   'P 1'
#
loop_
_entity.id
_entity.type
_entity.pdbx_description
1 polymer ?
#
loop_
_entity_poly.entity_id
_entity_poly.type
_entity_poly.pdbx_seq_one_letter_code
_entity_poly.pdbx_strand_id
1 'polypeptide(L)'
;MHILFNWAMKWEYIDIDRMNPISLVRVEGSSKRLRQPRILSVKEFRLLLDHLQEPIRTMCIVAACLGLRASELVGLQWGDFDWKNQEVHIQRGVVIGRVDEVKTTNSNRRLPVHRNLADLLLEYKAETAPEASKEDWLFPSPYGTGRPRWPWTIQRDHLLPAGLRAGLGPLGWHSFRHSYSTLLRSLQVDLKVQQELLRHSDIRTTMNIYTQAVPDAMREANSKVVEMVLPMRKVG
;
A
#
# COMPACT_ATOMS: atom_id res chain seq x y z
N MET A 1 22.35 -12.94 -8.66
CA MET A 1 23.75 -13.36 -8.87
C MET A 1 24.73 -12.20 -8.83
N HIS A 2 24.54 -11.10 -9.57
CA HIS A 2 25.50 -9.98 -9.58
C HIS A 2 25.89 -9.46 -8.17
N ILE A 3 24.91 -9.27 -7.27
CA ILE A 3 25.16 -8.83 -5.89
C ILE A 3 25.99 -9.87 -5.10
N LEU A 4 25.74 -11.16 -5.28
CA LEU A 4 26.48 -12.23 -4.60
C LEU A 4 27.96 -12.18 -4.98
N PHE A 5 28.28 -12.04 -6.26
CA PHE A 5 29.67 -11.95 -6.73
C PHE A 5 30.35 -10.66 -6.25
N ASN A 6 29.63 -9.54 -6.17
CA ASN A 6 30.18 -8.32 -5.55
C ASN A 6 30.56 -8.53 -4.08
N TRP A 7 29.76 -9.28 -3.32
CA TRP A 7 30.07 -9.62 -1.93
C TRP A 7 31.20 -10.64 -1.82
N ALA A 8 31.23 -11.65 -2.69
CA ALA A 8 32.31 -12.63 -2.74
C ALA A 8 33.66 -11.97 -3.06
N MET A 9 33.68 -11.00 -3.97
CA MET A 9 34.87 -10.18 -4.23
C MET A 9 35.21 -9.30 -3.04
N LYS A 10 34.23 -8.58 -2.45
CA LYS A 10 34.45 -7.74 -1.26
C LYS A 10 35.02 -8.51 -0.07
N TRP A 11 34.67 -9.78 0.06
CA TRP A 11 35.17 -10.68 1.10
C TRP A 11 36.38 -11.52 0.65
N GLU A 12 36.97 -11.18 -0.50
CA GLU A 12 38.20 -11.78 -1.01
C GLU A 12 38.10 -13.30 -1.27
N TYR A 13 36.89 -13.84 -1.34
CA TYR A 13 36.65 -15.20 -1.83
C TYR A 13 36.90 -15.32 -3.34
N ILE A 14 36.87 -14.19 -4.04
CA ILE A 14 37.21 -14.05 -5.46
C ILE A 14 38.09 -12.80 -5.59
N ASP A 15 39.07 -12.89 -6.47
CA ASP A 15 40.05 -11.83 -6.74
C ASP A 15 39.37 -10.48 -7.07
N ILE A 16 39.72 -9.42 -6.34
CA ILE A 16 39.11 -8.08 -6.44
C ILE A 16 39.56 -7.35 -7.71
N ASP A 17 40.76 -7.66 -8.20
CA ASP A 17 41.35 -7.00 -9.38
C ASP A 17 40.67 -7.43 -10.70
N ARG A 18 39.76 -8.41 -10.63
CA ARG A 18 38.97 -8.88 -11.76
C ARG A 18 37.59 -8.23 -11.75
N MET A 19 37.08 -7.88 -12.93
CA MET A 19 35.68 -7.46 -13.05
C MET A 19 34.74 -8.59 -12.61
N ASN A 20 33.64 -8.25 -11.93
CA ASN A 20 32.60 -9.21 -11.55
C ASN A 20 32.19 -10.07 -12.77
N PRO A 21 32.36 -11.41 -12.74
CA PRO A 21 32.10 -12.26 -13.90
C PRO A 21 30.67 -12.18 -14.46
N ILE A 22 29.71 -11.79 -13.61
CA ILE A 22 28.30 -11.67 -13.98
C ILE A 22 27.98 -10.29 -14.59
N SER A 23 28.92 -9.33 -14.60
CA SER A 23 28.70 -8.00 -15.19
C SER A 23 28.44 -8.04 -16.70
N LEU A 24 29.02 -9.03 -17.40
CA LEU A 24 28.86 -9.24 -18.83
C LEU A 24 27.64 -10.11 -19.17
N VAL A 25 27.04 -10.76 -18.18
CA VAL A 25 25.89 -11.64 -18.38
C VAL A 25 24.63 -10.79 -18.48
N ARG A 26 24.12 -10.64 -19.71
CA ARG A 26 22.81 -10.05 -19.96
C ARG A 26 21.81 -11.17 -20.21
N VAL A 27 20.87 -11.36 -19.28
CA VAL A 27 19.73 -12.25 -19.51
C VAL A 27 18.68 -11.45 -20.29
N GLU A 28 18.70 -11.60 -21.62
CA GLU A 28 17.68 -11.02 -22.48
C GLU A 28 16.28 -11.49 -22.07
N GLY A 29 15.32 -10.55 -22.05
CA GLY A 29 13.93 -10.83 -21.68
C GLY A 29 13.64 -10.94 -20.17
N SER A 30 14.64 -11.16 -19.30
CA SER A 30 14.40 -11.32 -17.84
C SER A 30 13.86 -10.08 -17.13
N SER A 31 14.18 -8.89 -17.64
CA SER A 31 13.80 -7.60 -17.06
C SER A 31 12.56 -6.98 -17.71
N LYS A 32 12.08 -7.53 -18.83
CA LYS A 32 10.83 -7.06 -19.45
C LYS A 32 9.67 -7.69 -18.69
N ARG A 33 8.97 -6.87 -17.91
CA ARG A 33 7.75 -7.29 -17.21
C ARG A 33 6.72 -7.74 -18.26
N LEU A 34 6.54 -9.05 -18.41
CA LEU A 34 5.71 -9.66 -19.46
C LEU A 34 4.22 -9.33 -19.34
N ARG A 35 3.76 -8.92 -18.14
CA ARG A 35 2.37 -8.54 -17.87
C ARG A 35 2.31 -7.11 -17.35
N GLN A 36 1.44 -6.31 -17.94
CA GLN A 36 1.11 -5.00 -17.41
C GLN A 36 0.47 -5.14 -16.02
N PRO A 37 0.75 -4.22 -15.07
CA PRO A 37 0.09 -4.24 -13.78
C PRO A 37 -1.43 -4.12 -13.94
N ARG A 38 -2.20 -4.97 -13.26
CA ARG A 38 -3.66 -4.87 -13.26
C ARG A 38 -4.09 -3.65 -12.44
N ILE A 39 -4.74 -2.71 -13.11
CA ILE A 39 -5.35 -1.50 -12.54
C ILE A 39 -6.87 -1.67 -12.56
N LEU A 40 -7.54 -1.18 -11.51
CA LEU A 40 -8.99 -1.12 -11.38
C LEU A 40 -9.45 0.32 -11.66
N SER A 41 -10.43 0.46 -12.56
CA SER A 41 -11.23 1.68 -12.64
C SER A 41 -12.09 1.86 -11.39
N VAL A 42 -12.63 3.06 -11.16
CA VAL A 42 -13.55 3.32 -10.04
C VAL A 42 -14.77 2.38 -10.09
N LYS A 43 -15.30 2.13 -11.29
CA LYS A 43 -16.45 1.23 -11.48
C LYS A 43 -16.10 -0.22 -11.15
N GLU A 44 -14.95 -0.70 -11.64
CA GLU A 44 -14.47 -2.05 -11.34
C GLU A 44 -14.15 -2.22 -9.85
N PHE A 45 -13.59 -1.20 -9.21
CA PHE A 45 -13.32 -1.24 -7.77
C PHE A 45 -14.62 -1.34 -6.96
N ARG A 46 -15.65 -0.54 -7.29
CA ARG A 46 -16.95 -0.64 -6.62
C ARG A 46 -17.59 -2.01 -6.84
N LEU A 47 -17.57 -2.52 -8.07
CA LEU A 47 -18.05 -3.87 -8.39
C LEU A 47 -17.32 -4.95 -7.57
N LEU A 48 -16.00 -4.84 -7.42
CA LEU A 48 -15.23 -5.76 -6.59
C LEU A 48 -15.71 -5.78 -5.14
N LEU A 49 -16.03 -4.61 -4.56
CA LEU A 49 -16.47 -4.52 -3.18
C LEU A 49 -17.76 -5.31 -2.94
N ASP A 50 -18.67 -5.36 -3.92
CA ASP A 50 -19.95 -6.10 -3.81
C ASP A 50 -19.76 -7.62 -3.69
N HIS A 51 -18.57 -8.12 -4.04
CA HIS A 51 -18.20 -9.53 -3.91
C HIS A 51 -17.31 -9.84 -2.70
N LEU A 52 -17.11 -8.86 -1.81
CA LEU A 52 -16.27 -8.95 -0.62
C LEU A 52 -17.08 -8.72 0.66
N GLN A 53 -16.68 -9.42 1.72
CA GLN A 53 -17.26 -9.31 3.06
C GLN A 53 -16.26 -8.65 4.01
N GLU A 54 -16.75 -8.14 5.14
CA GLU A 54 -15.86 -7.63 6.19
C GLU A 54 -15.02 -8.76 6.81
N PRO A 55 -13.76 -8.50 7.20
CA PRO A 55 -13.07 -7.20 7.16
C PRO A 55 -12.38 -6.89 5.81
N ILE A 56 -12.44 -7.82 4.85
CA ILE A 56 -11.65 -7.76 3.61
C ILE A 56 -12.13 -6.62 2.71
N ARG A 57 -13.44 -6.34 2.72
CA ARG A 57 -14.04 -5.19 2.05
C ARG A 57 -13.41 -3.88 2.55
N THR A 58 -13.39 -3.63 3.86
CA THR A 58 -12.72 -2.46 4.45
C THR A 58 -11.21 -2.44 4.15
N MET A 59 -10.52 -3.58 4.20
CA MET A 59 -9.10 -3.66 3.83
C MET A 59 -8.83 -3.16 2.40
N CYS A 60 -9.68 -3.55 1.44
CA CYS A 60 -9.55 -3.10 0.05
C CYS A 60 -9.81 -1.60 -0.10
N ILE A 61 -10.78 -1.06 0.66
CA ILE A 61 -11.06 0.38 0.72
C ILE A 61 -9.85 1.15 1.23
N VAL A 62 -9.27 0.74 2.36
CA VAL A 62 -8.06 1.38 2.91
C VAL A 62 -6.91 1.32 1.90
N ALA A 63 -6.68 0.16 1.28
CA ALA A 63 -5.63 0.01 0.27
C ALA A 63 -5.82 0.92 -0.95
N ALA A 64 -7.06 1.08 -1.41
CA ALA A 64 -7.40 1.92 -2.55
C ALA A 64 -7.38 3.42 -2.22
N CYS A 65 -7.72 3.81 -0.99
CA CYS A 65 -7.75 5.20 -0.56
C CYS A 65 -6.38 5.74 -0.14
N LEU A 66 -5.48 4.90 0.36
CA LEU A 66 -4.16 5.32 0.86
C LEU A 66 -2.98 4.81 0.04
N GLY A 67 -3.23 3.96 -0.98
CA GLY A 67 -2.17 3.42 -1.85
C GLY A 67 -1.13 2.55 -1.13
N LEU A 68 -1.50 1.92 -0.01
CA LEU A 68 -0.56 1.17 0.84
C LEU A 68 -0.03 -0.11 0.18
N ARG A 69 1.18 -0.50 0.57
CA ARG A 69 1.68 -1.87 0.32
C ARG A 69 0.91 -2.86 1.20
N ALA A 70 0.79 -4.11 0.77
CA ALA A 70 0.10 -5.15 1.53
C ALA A 70 0.65 -5.30 2.96
N SER A 71 1.98 -5.24 3.12
CA SER A 71 2.66 -5.32 4.41
C SER A 71 2.39 -4.13 5.31
N GLU A 72 2.19 -2.93 4.75
CA GLU A 72 1.84 -1.71 5.50
C GLU A 72 0.38 -1.76 5.92
N LEU A 73 -0.52 -2.16 5.02
CA LEU A 73 -1.96 -2.30 5.29
C LEU A 73 -2.24 -3.20 6.50
N VAL A 74 -1.65 -4.39 6.51
CA VAL A 74 -1.84 -5.33 7.64
C VAL A 74 -1.05 -4.92 8.88
N GLY A 75 -0.12 -3.96 8.76
CA GLY A 75 0.62 -3.40 9.87
C GLY A 75 -0.10 -2.26 10.60
N LEU A 76 -1.24 -1.79 10.08
CA LEU A 76 -1.98 -0.70 10.72
C LEU A 76 -2.54 -1.11 12.08
N GLN A 77 -2.42 -0.21 13.05
CA GLN A 77 -3.06 -0.23 14.35
C GLN A 77 -4.00 0.96 14.51
N TRP A 78 -4.95 0.89 15.44
CA TRP A 78 -5.90 1.99 15.67
C TRP A 78 -5.22 3.29 16.11
N GLY A 79 -4.13 3.18 16.85
CA GLY A 79 -3.31 4.31 17.33
C GLY A 79 -2.47 4.98 16.26
N ASP A 80 -2.36 4.40 15.06
CA ASP A 80 -1.65 5.01 13.93
C ASP A 80 -2.43 6.18 13.32
N PHE A 81 -3.73 6.28 13.61
CA PHE A 81 -4.62 7.32 13.10
C PHE A 81 -4.72 8.50 14.07
N ASP A 82 -4.33 9.68 13.59
CA ASP A 82 -4.63 10.95 14.23
C ASP A 82 -5.96 11.47 13.68
N TRP A 83 -7.05 11.08 14.36
CA TRP A 83 -8.41 11.43 13.97
C TRP A 83 -8.67 12.94 14.00
N LYS A 84 -7.95 13.68 14.85
CA LYS A 84 -8.11 15.14 14.98
C LYS A 84 -7.48 15.86 13.80
N ASN A 85 -6.27 15.48 13.42
CA ASN A 85 -5.55 16.09 12.30
C ASN A 85 -5.88 15.42 10.95
N GLN A 86 -6.69 14.35 10.97
CA GLN A 86 -7.08 13.59 9.79
C GLN A 86 -5.84 13.07 9.04
N GLU A 87 -4.98 12.37 9.77
CA GLU A 87 -3.72 11.83 9.27
C GLU A 87 -3.52 10.40 9.76
N VAL A 88 -2.75 9.61 9.02
CA VAL A 88 -2.32 8.28 9.44
C VAL A 88 -0.80 8.17 9.34
N HIS A 89 -0.20 7.59 10.37
CA HIS A 89 1.23 7.35 10.46
C HIS A 89 1.54 5.88 10.17
N ILE A 90 2.19 5.61 9.04
CA ILE A 90 2.54 4.23 8.66
C ILE A 90 3.87 3.83 9.34
N GLN A 91 3.76 3.30 10.56
CA GLN A 91 4.90 3.04 11.44
C GLN A 91 5.58 1.67 11.22
N ARG A 92 4.83 0.69 10.72
CA ARG A 92 5.27 -0.70 10.66
C ARG A 92 4.87 -1.40 9.36
N GLY A 93 5.66 -2.38 8.97
CA GLY A 93 5.38 -3.30 7.88
C GLY A 93 5.47 -4.74 8.37
N VAL A 94 4.51 -5.58 7.99
CA VAL A 94 4.49 -6.98 8.40
C VAL A 94 4.78 -7.88 7.22
N VAL A 95 5.87 -8.64 7.31
CA VAL A 95 6.33 -9.56 6.26
C VAL A 95 6.51 -10.94 6.88
N ILE A 96 5.72 -11.92 6.41
CA ILE A 96 5.76 -13.32 6.87
C ILE A 96 5.65 -13.39 8.42
N GLY A 97 4.72 -12.60 8.98
CA GLY A 97 4.46 -12.56 10.42
C GLY A 97 5.53 -11.86 11.27
N ARG A 98 6.62 -11.35 10.67
CA ARG A 98 7.58 -10.49 11.35
C ARG A 98 7.15 -9.05 11.20
N VAL A 99 7.06 -8.35 12.32
CA VAL A 99 6.81 -6.92 12.36
C VAL A 99 8.17 -6.26 12.24
N ASP A 100 8.43 -5.64 11.09
CA ASP A 100 9.59 -4.78 10.90
C ASP A 100 9.12 -3.33 11.01
N GLU A 101 9.90 -2.52 11.74
CA GLU A 101 9.77 -1.07 11.60
C GLU A 101 10.10 -0.69 10.15
N VAL A 102 9.32 0.22 9.58
CA VAL A 102 9.59 0.69 8.22
C VAL A 102 10.92 1.44 8.28
N LYS A 103 11.99 0.88 7.70
CA LYS A 103 13.37 1.38 7.82
C LYS A 103 13.45 2.92 7.74
N THR A 104 13.99 3.47 8.83
CA THR A 104 14.42 4.84 9.15
C THR A 104 14.75 5.76 7.96
N THR A 105 13.78 6.62 7.63
CA THR A 105 13.85 8.01 7.07
C THR A 105 12.53 8.38 6.36
N ASN A 106 11.89 7.43 5.68
CA ASN A 106 10.55 7.58 5.08
C ASN A 106 9.40 7.24 6.05
N SER A 107 9.71 6.68 7.22
CA SER A 107 8.75 6.29 8.25
C SER A 107 8.03 7.46 8.91
N ASN A 108 8.56 8.69 8.85
CA ASN A 108 7.90 9.88 9.42
C ASN A 108 6.83 10.52 8.51
N ARG A 109 6.63 10.01 7.29
CA ARG A 109 5.67 10.62 6.34
C ARG A 109 4.25 10.17 6.67
N ARG A 110 3.48 11.12 7.21
CA ARG A 110 2.05 10.99 7.46
C ARG A 110 1.29 11.07 6.13
N LEU A 111 0.20 10.32 6.03
CA LEU A 111 -0.72 10.40 4.91
C LEU A 111 -2.01 11.09 5.35
N PRO A 112 -2.58 11.98 4.54
CA PRO A 112 -3.88 12.55 4.83
C PRO A 112 -4.96 11.46 4.80
N VAL A 113 -5.90 11.52 5.73
CA VAL A 113 -7.06 10.64 5.81
C VAL A 113 -8.29 11.47 5.51
N HIS A 114 -8.97 11.18 4.39
CA HIS A 114 -10.21 11.88 4.06
C HIS A 114 -11.33 11.48 5.04
N ARG A 115 -12.24 12.42 5.35
CA ARG A 115 -13.33 12.22 6.32
C ARG A 115 -14.17 10.96 6.04
N ASN A 116 -14.54 10.71 4.79
CA ASN A 116 -15.33 9.51 4.44
C ASN A 116 -14.61 8.20 4.80
N LEU A 117 -13.28 8.16 4.71
CA LEU A 117 -12.51 6.98 5.12
C LEU A 117 -12.46 6.89 6.64
N ALA A 118 -12.30 8.02 7.34
CA ALA A 118 -12.29 8.05 8.79
C ALA A 118 -13.63 7.57 9.37
N ASP A 119 -14.74 8.13 8.89
CA ASP A 119 -16.09 7.76 9.32
C ASP A 119 -16.35 6.27 9.08
N LEU A 120 -15.97 5.74 7.91
CA LEU A 120 -16.07 4.31 7.60
C LEU A 120 -15.26 3.44 8.58
N LEU A 121 -14.03 3.84 8.91
CA LEU A 121 -13.19 3.10 9.83
C LEU A 121 -13.71 3.13 11.27
N LEU A 122 -14.28 4.26 11.71
CA LEU A 122 -14.87 4.39 13.04
C LEU A 122 -16.15 3.57 13.17
N GLU A 123 -16.99 3.53 12.13
CA GLU A 123 -18.16 2.63 12.09
C GLU A 123 -17.74 1.16 12.09
N TYR A 124 -16.77 0.80 11.25
CA TYR A 124 -16.19 -0.55 11.25
C TYR A 124 -15.64 -0.94 12.64
N LYS A 125 -15.00 0.01 13.35
CA LYS A 125 -14.56 -0.21 14.74
C LYS A 125 -15.73 -0.52 15.65
N ALA A 126 -16.78 0.30 15.60
CA ALA A 126 -17.94 0.16 16.46
C ALA A 126 -18.65 -1.20 16.27
N GLU A 127 -18.70 -1.70 15.02
CA GLU A 127 -19.34 -2.97 14.69
C GLU A 127 -18.48 -4.19 15.04
N THR A 128 -17.16 -4.12 14.81
CA THR A 128 -16.30 -5.31 14.85
C THR A 128 -15.40 -5.41 16.08
N ALA A 129 -15.04 -4.28 16.67
CA ALA A 129 -14.10 -4.20 17.79
C ALA A 129 -14.30 -2.92 18.61
N PRO A 130 -15.47 -2.71 19.26
CA PRO A 130 -15.78 -1.48 19.98
C PRO A 130 -14.76 -1.19 21.10
N GLU A 131 -14.28 -2.24 21.77
CA GLU A 131 -13.31 -2.17 22.87
C GLU A 131 -11.84 -2.14 22.40
N ALA A 132 -11.57 -2.04 21.09
CA ALA A 132 -10.19 -2.03 20.61
C ALA A 132 -9.41 -0.80 21.15
N SER A 133 -8.26 -1.10 21.74
CA SER A 133 -7.26 -0.15 22.21
C SER A 133 -6.47 0.46 21.05
N LYS A 134 -5.54 1.38 21.34
CA LYS A 134 -4.71 2.02 20.32
C LYS A 134 -3.67 1.06 19.73
N GLU A 135 -3.21 0.11 20.53
CA GLU A 135 -2.17 -0.86 20.20
C GLU A 135 -2.74 -2.06 19.41
N ASP A 136 -4.07 -2.19 19.36
CA ASP A 136 -4.74 -3.25 18.63
C ASP A 136 -4.61 -3.06 17.11
N TRP A 137 -4.38 -4.18 16.42
CA TRP A 137 -4.34 -4.22 14.97
C TRP A 137 -5.68 -3.78 14.37
N LEU A 138 -5.64 -2.95 13.33
CA LEU A 138 -6.83 -2.57 12.57
C LEU A 138 -7.49 -3.80 11.92
N PHE A 139 -6.67 -4.76 11.49
CA PHE A 139 -7.10 -6.01 10.88
C PHE A 139 -6.46 -7.21 11.59
N PRO A 140 -6.99 -7.60 12.76
CA PRO A 140 -6.45 -8.72 13.52
C PRO A 140 -6.70 -10.06 12.81
N SER A 141 -5.89 -11.04 13.16
CA SER A 141 -6.10 -12.44 12.78
C SER A 141 -7.43 -12.94 13.35
N PRO A 142 -8.24 -13.68 12.57
CA PRO A 142 -9.50 -14.24 13.06
C PRO A 142 -9.30 -15.33 14.12
N TYR A 143 -8.06 -15.80 14.31
CA TYR A 143 -7.71 -16.89 15.22
C TYR A 143 -7.26 -16.40 16.61
N GLY A 144 -7.45 -15.11 16.95
CA GLY A 144 -7.14 -14.59 18.29
C GLY A 144 -5.65 -14.63 18.67
N THR A 145 -4.74 -14.69 17.70
CA THR A 145 -3.31 -14.92 17.93
C THR A 145 -2.52 -13.67 18.37
N GLY A 146 -3.19 -12.54 18.59
CA GLY A 146 -2.53 -11.24 18.81
C GLY A 146 -1.71 -10.74 17.62
N ARG A 147 -1.87 -11.35 16.44
CA ARG A 147 -1.17 -11.02 15.20
C ARG A 147 -2.13 -10.43 14.17
N PRO A 148 -1.63 -9.65 13.21
CA PRO A 148 -2.46 -9.17 12.12
C PRO A 148 -2.78 -10.29 11.12
N ARG A 149 -3.78 -10.04 10.27
CA ARG A 149 -4.17 -10.97 9.21
C ARG A 149 -3.08 -11.14 8.16
N TRP A 150 -2.96 -12.34 7.60
CA TRP A 150 -1.95 -12.65 6.60
C TRP A 150 -2.40 -12.20 5.20
N PRO A 151 -1.68 -11.27 4.54
CA PRO A 151 -2.14 -10.68 3.28
C PRO A 151 -2.18 -11.71 2.15
N TRP A 152 -1.29 -12.69 2.13
CA TRP A 152 -1.26 -13.72 1.08
C TRP A 152 -2.49 -14.63 1.13
N THR A 153 -2.90 -15.05 2.34
CA THR A 153 -4.11 -15.85 2.56
C THR A 153 -5.33 -15.08 2.07
N ILE A 154 -5.44 -13.79 2.40
CA ILE A 154 -6.55 -12.96 1.93
C ILE A 154 -6.56 -12.87 0.40
N GLN A 155 -5.40 -12.64 -0.20
CA GLN A 155 -5.30 -12.51 -1.65
C GLN A 155 -5.76 -13.80 -2.35
N ARG A 156 -5.28 -14.95 -1.89
CA ARG A 156 -5.60 -16.26 -2.48
C ARG A 156 -7.05 -16.64 -2.25
N ASP A 157 -7.56 -16.49 -1.03
CA ASP A 157 -8.83 -17.09 -0.61
C ASP A 157 -10.03 -16.16 -0.83
N HIS A 158 -9.80 -14.86 -0.93
CA HIS A 158 -10.88 -13.87 -1.02
C HIS A 158 -10.75 -12.96 -2.23
N LEU A 159 -9.61 -12.29 -2.41
CA LEU A 159 -9.46 -11.29 -3.47
C LEU A 159 -9.44 -11.90 -4.87
N LEU A 160 -8.68 -12.97 -5.07
CA LEU A 160 -8.61 -13.68 -6.35
C LEU A 160 -9.99 -14.26 -6.74
N PRO A 161 -10.70 -15.02 -5.88
CA PRO A 161 -12.05 -15.48 -6.17
C PRO A 161 -13.05 -14.35 -6.41
N ALA A 162 -13.00 -13.26 -5.63
CA ALA A 162 -13.89 -12.11 -5.81
C ALA A 162 -13.65 -11.43 -7.17
N GLY A 163 -12.39 -11.22 -7.56
CA GLY A 163 -12.04 -10.66 -8.87
C GLY A 163 -12.52 -11.53 -10.03
N LEU A 164 -12.43 -12.85 -9.90
CA LEU A 164 -12.94 -13.80 -10.91
C LEU A 164 -14.48 -13.77 -10.98
N ARG A 165 -15.19 -13.79 -9.84
CA ARG A 165 -16.66 -13.68 -9.79
C ARG A 165 -17.18 -12.37 -10.37
N ALA A 166 -16.45 -11.28 -10.15
CA ALA A 166 -16.76 -9.96 -10.67
C ALA A 166 -16.43 -9.79 -12.17
N GLY A 167 -15.85 -10.80 -12.83
CA GLY A 167 -15.40 -10.70 -14.22
C GLY A 167 -14.17 -9.80 -14.43
N LEU A 168 -13.44 -9.48 -13.36
CA LEU A 168 -12.30 -8.54 -13.37
C LEU A 168 -10.95 -9.23 -13.60
N GLY A 169 -10.94 -10.56 -13.63
CA GLY A 169 -9.72 -11.37 -13.71
C GLY A 169 -8.96 -11.45 -12.38
N PRO A 170 -7.72 -11.97 -12.40
CA PRO A 170 -6.94 -12.15 -11.18
C PRO A 170 -6.45 -10.82 -10.60
N LEU A 171 -6.74 -10.61 -9.31
CA LEU A 171 -6.38 -9.40 -8.57
C LEU A 171 -5.42 -9.72 -7.43
N GLY A 172 -4.55 -8.75 -7.12
CA GLY A 172 -3.63 -8.80 -5.98
C GLY A 172 -3.51 -7.45 -5.30
N TRP A 173 -2.90 -7.41 -4.12
CA TRP A 173 -2.82 -6.17 -3.33
C TRP A 173 -2.16 -4.99 -4.04
N HIS A 174 -1.17 -5.27 -4.89
CA HIS A 174 -0.50 -4.23 -5.66
C HIS A 174 -1.43 -3.57 -6.69
N SER A 175 -2.53 -4.23 -7.10
CA SER A 175 -3.52 -3.64 -8.00
C SER A 175 -4.15 -2.38 -7.41
N PHE A 176 -4.46 -2.37 -6.11
CA PHE A 176 -5.03 -1.18 -5.46
C PHE A 176 -4.06 -0.01 -5.48
N ARG A 177 -2.78 -0.25 -5.14
CA ARG A 177 -1.73 0.77 -5.20
C ARG A 177 -1.47 1.28 -6.60
N HIS A 178 -1.47 0.40 -7.61
CA HIS A 178 -1.35 0.81 -9.00
C HIS A 178 -2.55 1.62 -9.47
N SER A 179 -3.75 1.28 -8.99
CA SER A 179 -4.98 2.03 -9.27
C SER A 179 -4.92 3.41 -8.63
N TYR A 180 -4.53 3.51 -7.37
CA TYR A 180 -4.33 4.79 -6.66
C TYR A 180 -3.34 5.70 -7.42
N SER A 181 -2.18 5.17 -7.81
CA SER A 181 -1.20 5.91 -8.62
C SER A 181 -1.78 6.36 -9.97
N THR A 182 -2.60 5.52 -10.61
CA THR A 182 -3.23 5.86 -11.89
C THR A 182 -4.30 6.93 -11.73
N LEU A 183 -5.09 6.89 -10.65
CA LEU A 183 -6.09 7.89 -10.33
C LEU A 183 -5.44 9.25 -10.06
N LEU A 184 -4.38 9.30 -9.25
CA LEU A 184 -3.61 10.53 -9.03
C LEU A 184 -3.07 11.11 -10.35
N ARG A 185 -2.56 10.25 -11.24
CA ARG A 185 -2.12 10.67 -12.57
C ARG A 185 -3.26 11.21 -13.44
N SER A 186 -4.44 10.58 -13.40
CA SER A 186 -5.62 11.08 -14.14
C SER A 186 -6.13 12.42 -13.62
N LEU A 187 -5.93 12.70 -12.34
CA LEU A 187 -6.23 13.97 -11.69
C LEU A 187 -5.16 15.04 -11.93
N GLN A 188 -4.14 14.74 -12.75
CA GLN A 188 -3.02 15.64 -13.05
C GLN A 188 -2.28 16.14 -11.81
N VAL A 189 -2.24 15.33 -10.75
CA VAL A 189 -1.54 15.66 -9.50
C VAL A 189 -0.05 15.79 -9.77
N ASP A 190 0.60 16.77 -9.16
CA ASP A 190 2.04 16.97 -9.29
C ASP A 190 2.85 15.72 -8.90
N LEU A 191 3.93 15.42 -9.63
CA LEU A 191 4.72 14.21 -9.45
C LEU A 191 5.32 14.09 -8.04
N LYS A 192 5.68 15.22 -7.42
CA LYS A 192 6.20 15.25 -6.05
C LYS A 192 5.10 14.86 -5.07
N VAL A 193 3.90 15.40 -5.22
CA VAL A 193 2.73 15.03 -4.40
C VAL A 193 2.40 13.54 -4.56
N GLN A 194 2.43 13.01 -5.78
CA GLN A 194 2.23 11.57 -6.04
C GLN A 194 3.26 10.71 -5.33
N GLN A 195 4.54 11.10 -5.39
CA GLN A 195 5.63 10.39 -4.72
C GLN A 195 5.42 10.34 -3.21
N GLU A 196 5.09 11.49 -2.61
CA GLU A 196 4.89 11.61 -1.16
C GLU A 196 3.69 10.76 -0.70
N LEU A 197 2.56 10.82 -1.41
CA LEU A 197 1.38 10.00 -1.13
C LEU A 197 1.66 8.49 -1.29
N LEU A 198 2.40 8.10 -2.32
CA LEU A 198 2.77 6.70 -2.52
C LEU A 198 3.88 6.25 -1.56
N ARG A 199 4.62 7.17 -0.92
CA ARG A 199 5.79 6.84 -0.09
C ARG A 199 6.79 5.99 -0.89
N HIS A 200 7.08 6.43 -2.11
CA HIS A 200 8.11 5.84 -2.97
C HIS A 200 9.49 6.35 -2.57
N SER A 201 10.40 5.41 -2.27
CA SER A 201 11.79 5.71 -1.91
C SER A 201 12.63 6.14 -3.11
N ASP A 202 12.21 5.85 -4.34
CA ASP A 202 13.04 6.04 -5.53
C ASP A 202 12.23 6.66 -6.68
N ILE A 203 12.66 7.83 -7.16
CA ILE A 203 12.10 8.49 -8.35
C ILE A 203 13.19 9.07 -9.27
N ARG A 204 14.46 8.72 -9.01
CA ARG A 204 15.71 9.39 -9.45
C ARG A 204 16.09 10.54 -8.51
N THR A 205 17.25 10.33 -7.90
CA THR A 205 17.85 10.95 -6.71
C THR A 205 17.84 12.48 -6.64
N THR A 206 17.67 13.19 -7.75
CA THR A 206 17.75 14.66 -7.80
C THR A 206 16.46 15.38 -7.33
N MET A 207 15.27 14.85 -7.64
CA MET A 207 13.98 15.45 -7.22
C MET A 207 13.72 15.30 -5.71
N ASN A 208 14.40 14.33 -5.08
CA ASN A 208 14.27 14.03 -3.65
C ASN A 208 14.97 15.05 -2.75
N ILE A 209 15.98 15.78 -3.27
CA ILE A 209 16.88 16.60 -2.46
C ILE A 209 16.33 18.02 -2.23
N TYR A 210 15.52 18.56 -3.16
CA TYR A 210 15.21 20.00 -3.18
C TYR A 210 13.75 20.40 -2.99
N THR A 211 12.82 19.44 -2.90
CA THR A 211 11.38 19.76 -2.87
C THR A 211 10.63 18.77 -1.99
N GLN A 212 9.90 19.31 -0.98
CA GLN A 212 8.87 18.60 -0.24
C GLN A 212 7.50 19.03 -0.78
N ALA A 213 6.54 18.11 -0.85
CA ALA A 213 5.18 18.48 -1.21
C ALA A 213 4.56 19.32 -0.08
N VAL A 214 3.74 20.30 -0.43
CA VAL A 214 2.94 21.05 0.54
C VAL A 214 1.86 20.13 1.11
N PRO A 215 1.68 20.05 2.44
CA PRO A 215 0.67 19.18 3.06
C PRO A 215 -0.75 19.33 2.50
N ASP A 216 -1.15 20.56 2.18
CA ASP A 216 -2.47 20.85 1.61
C ASP A 216 -2.67 20.23 0.22
N ALA A 217 -1.63 20.25 -0.62
CA ALA A 217 -1.68 19.62 -1.94
C ALA A 217 -1.82 18.09 -1.85
N MET A 218 -1.17 17.46 -0.86
CA MET A 218 -1.35 16.03 -0.57
C MET A 218 -2.79 15.75 -0.11
N ARG A 219 -3.33 16.57 0.80
CA ARG A 219 -4.69 16.43 1.31
C ARG A 219 -5.72 16.59 0.21
N GLU A 220 -5.59 17.59 -0.64
CA GLU A 220 -6.49 17.83 -1.77
C GLU A 220 -6.46 16.66 -2.77
N ALA A 221 -5.27 16.24 -3.19
CA ALA A 221 -5.10 15.14 -4.13
C ALA A 221 -5.70 13.83 -3.58
N ASN A 222 -5.44 13.53 -2.31
CA ASN A 222 -6.01 12.35 -1.67
C ASN A 222 -7.53 12.42 -1.55
N SER A 223 -8.08 13.59 -1.18
CA SER A 223 -9.52 13.80 -1.04
C SER A 223 -10.26 13.51 -2.35
N LYS A 224 -9.76 14.05 -3.47
CA LYS A 224 -10.30 13.79 -4.81
C LYS A 224 -10.34 12.29 -5.14
N VAL A 225 -9.26 11.55 -4.83
CA VAL A 225 -9.24 10.09 -5.05
C VAL A 225 -10.26 9.39 -4.15
N VAL A 226 -10.34 9.74 -2.87
CA VAL A 226 -11.29 9.13 -1.95
C VAL A 226 -12.73 9.39 -2.36
N GLU A 227 -13.08 10.61 -2.78
CA GLU A 227 -14.43 10.96 -3.25
C GLU A 227 -14.83 10.18 -4.51
N MET A 228 -13.88 9.90 -5.39
CA MET A 228 -14.13 9.02 -6.55
C MET A 228 -14.42 7.59 -6.10
N VAL A 229 -13.66 7.07 -5.14
CA VAL A 229 -13.73 5.66 -4.71
C VAL A 229 -14.92 5.40 -3.78
N LEU A 230 -15.10 6.26 -2.77
CA LEU A 230 -16.16 6.26 -1.77
C LEU A 230 -17.11 7.44 -2.04
N PRO A 231 -18.23 7.23 -2.76
CA PRO A 231 -19.19 8.31 -2.97
C PRO A 231 -19.70 8.82 -1.63
N MET A 232 -19.98 10.13 -1.55
CA MET A 232 -20.48 10.76 -0.33
C MET A 232 -21.69 10.00 0.21
N ARG A 233 -21.62 9.60 1.49
CA ARG A 233 -22.82 9.22 2.21
C ARG A 233 -23.71 10.45 2.27
N LYS A 234 -24.91 10.36 1.69
CA LYS A 234 -25.96 11.32 1.99
C LYS A 234 -26.19 11.23 3.50
N VAL A 235 -25.80 12.26 4.24
CA VAL A 235 -26.19 12.44 5.62
C VAL A 235 -27.71 12.56 5.58
N GLY A 236 -28.40 11.53 6.09
CA GLY A 236 -29.84 11.55 6.31
C GLY A 236 -30.17 12.39 7.53
#